data_AF-A0A959XU06-F1
#
_entry.id   AF-A0A959XU06-F1
#
_cell.length_a   1.000
_cell.length_b   1.000
_cell.length_c   1.000
_cell.angle_alpha   90.00
_cell.angle_beta   90.00
_cell.angle_gamma   90.00
#
_symmetry.space_group_name_H-M   'P 1'
#
loop_
_entity.id
_entity.type
_entity.pdbx_description
1 polymer ?
#
loop_
_entity_poly.entity_id
_entity_poly.type
_entity_poly.pdbx_seq_one_letter_code
_entity_poly.pdbx_strand_id
1 'polypeptide(L)' 'MNTKHTNAAKTTITRDVAELDKEVGNVYETVAILGKRANQISVAIKEELSAKLEEFAVNSENLEEVYENRE' A
#
# COMPACT_ATOMS: atom_id res chain seq x y z
N MET A 1 1.35 -6.58 -3.15
CA MET A 1 0.66 -7.26 -2.02
C MET A 1 -0.81 -6.97 -2.21
N ASN A 2 -1.71 -7.93 -2.36
CA ASN A 2 -3.11 -7.58 -2.66
C ASN A 2 -3.78 -6.82 -1.49
N THR A 3 -3.85 -5.50 -1.60
CA THR A 3 -4.37 -4.58 -0.58
C THR A 3 -5.88 -4.73 -0.35
N LYS A 4 -6.59 -5.48 -1.20
CA LYS A 4 -8.02 -5.78 -1.01
C LYS A 4 -8.25 -6.91 0.00
N HIS A 5 -7.21 -7.68 0.33
CA HIS A 5 -7.25 -8.78 1.30
C HIS A 5 -6.26 -8.57 2.45
N THR A 6 -6.16 -7.34 2.96
CA THR A 6 -5.36 -7.11 4.19
C THR A 6 -6.16 -7.51 5.42
N ASN A 7 -5.50 -8.16 6.38
CA ASN A 7 -6.02 -8.34 7.73
C ASN A 7 -5.75 -7.10 8.61
N ALA A 8 -5.48 -5.93 8.03
CA ALA A 8 -5.29 -4.70 8.79
C ALA A 8 -6.62 -4.28 9.43
N ALA A 9 -6.54 -3.77 10.66
CA ALA A 9 -7.71 -3.28 11.38
C ALA A 9 -8.31 -2.06 10.65
N LYS A 10 -9.64 -2.02 10.53
CA LYS A 10 -10.37 -0.91 9.90
C LYS A 10 -10.38 0.37 10.75
N THR A 11 -10.15 0.23 12.04
CA THR A 11 -10.14 1.31 13.03
C THR A 11 -8.91 1.15 13.94
N THR A 12 -8.64 2.19 14.74
CA THR A 12 -7.62 2.10 15.78
C THR A 12 -8.02 1.03 16.79
N ILE A 13 -7.09 0.11 17.06
CA ILE A 13 -7.20 -0.88 18.12
C ILE A 13 -6.05 -0.67 19.11
N THR A 14 -6.34 -0.83 20.40
CA THR A 14 -5.31 -0.86 21.42
C THR A 14 -4.55 -2.18 21.31
N ARG A 15 -3.22 -2.14 21.33
CA ARG A 15 -2.35 -3.32 21.34
C ARG A 15 -1.53 -3.35 22.62
N ASP A 16 -1.23 -4.55 23.11
CA ASP A 16 -0.32 -4.74 24.23
C ASP A 16 1.12 -4.47 23.77
N VAL A 17 1.77 -3.51 24.42
CA VAL A 17 3.15 -3.12 24.09
C VAL A 17 4.13 -4.21 24.50
N ALA A 18 3.87 -4.92 25.61
CA ALA A 18 4.74 -5.99 26.12
C ALA A 18 4.72 -7.23 25.21
N GLU A 19 3.62 -7.43 24.47
CA GLU A 19 3.56 -8.49 23.45
C GLU A 19 4.36 -8.09 22.20
N LEU A 20 4.28 -6.81 21.80
CA LEU A 20 4.94 -6.30 20.60
C LEU A 20 6.46 -6.25 20.72
N ASP A 21 7.00 -5.94 21.90
CA ASP A 21 8.44 -5.82 22.11
C ASP A 21 9.10 -7.10 22.63
N LYS A 22 8.32 -8.16 22.89
CA LYS A 22 8.79 -9.44 23.46
C LYS A 22 9.94 -10.07 22.67
N GLU A 23 9.89 -10.01 21.35
CA GLU A 23 10.92 -10.60 20.47
C GLU A 23 12.18 -9.75 20.38
N VAL A 24 12.04 -8.42 20.48
CA VAL A 24 13.15 -7.46 20.35
C VAL A 24 13.82 -7.18 21.70
N GLY A 25 13.06 -7.27 22.80
CA GLY A 25 13.49 -6.95 24.16
C GLY A 25 13.63 -5.44 24.43
N ASN A 26 13.26 -4.58 23.47
CA ASN A 26 13.32 -3.14 23.60
C ASN A 26 12.18 -2.45 22.84
N VAL A 27 11.36 -1.68 23.57
CA VAL A 27 10.21 -0.97 23.01
C VAL A 27 10.58 0.08 21.96
N TYR A 28 11.69 0.80 22.13
CA TYR A 28 12.09 1.86 21.20
C TYR A 28 12.59 1.29 19.87
N GLU A 29 13.38 0.21 19.95
CA GLU A 29 13.84 -0.50 18.75
C GLU A 29 12.67 -1.16 18.01
N THR A 30 11.73 -1.75 18.76
CA THR A 30 10.49 -2.31 18.20
C THR A 30 9.72 -1.25 17.41
N VAL A 31 9.53 -0.06 17.97
CA VAL A 31 8.86 1.05 17.28
C VAL A 31 9.62 1.46 16.01
N ALA A 32 10.95 1.53 16.07
CA ALA A 32 11.77 1.88 14.92
C ALA A 32 11.66 0.83 13.78
N ILE A 33 11.63 -0.46 14.12
CA ILE A 33 11.44 -1.57 13.17
C ILE A 33 10.05 -1.49 12.54
N LEU A 34 9.00 -1.32 13.33
CA LEU A 34 7.63 -1.18 12.85
C LEU A 34 7.48 0.03 11.92
N GLY A 35 8.08 1.15 12.25
CA GLY A 35 8.11 2.35 11.39
C GLY A 35 8.80 2.10 10.05
N LYS A 36 9.98 1.45 10.05
CA LYS A 36 10.67 1.07 8.81
C LYS A 36 9.82 0.13 7.96
N ARG A 37 9.15 -0.85 8.58
CA ARG A 37 8.25 -1.77 7.87
C ARG A 37 7.04 -1.06 7.27
N ALA A 38 6.46 -0.11 7.99
CA ALA A 38 5.36 0.71 7.49
C ALA A 38 5.76 1.50 6.23
N ASN A 39 6.98 2.07 6.21
CA ASN A 39 7.49 2.76 5.03
C ASN A 39 7.63 1.83 3.81
N GLN A 40 8.15 0.62 3.99
CA GLN A 40 8.24 -0.37 2.90
C GLN A 40 6.87 -0.70 2.31
N ILE A 41 5.87 -0.90 3.18
CA ILE A 41 4.49 -1.16 2.76
C ILE A 41 3.93 0.05 2.00
N SER A 42 4.18 1.28 2.48
CA SER A 42 3.72 2.49 1.81
C SER A 42 4.28 2.63 0.39
N VAL A 43 5.57 2.35 0.20
CA VAL A 43 6.20 2.36 -1.13
C VAL A 43 5.55 1.33 -2.05
N ALA A 44 5.42 0.08 -1.59
CA ALA A 44 4.81 -0.98 -2.39
C ALA A 44 3.35 -0.67 -2.80
N ILE A 45 2.57 -0.03 -1.91
CA ILE A 45 1.18 0.38 -2.23
C ILE A 45 1.17 1.47 -3.30
N LYS A 46 2.09 2.44 -3.23
CA LYS A 46 2.18 3.51 -4.23
C LYS A 46 2.55 2.95 -5.60
N GLU A 47 3.55 2.07 -5.64
CA GLU A 47 3.97 1.40 -6.88
C GLU A 47 2.83 0.60 -7.52
N GLU A 48 2.10 -0.19 -6.71
CA GLU A 48 0.95 -0.97 -7.18
C GLU A 48 -0.17 -0.06 -7.73
N LEU A 49 -0.45 1.06 -7.06
CA LEU A 49 -1.43 2.05 -7.53
C LEU A 49 -0.98 2.71 -8.86
N SER A 50 0.28 3.13 -8.94
CA SER A 50 0.84 3.76 -10.14
C SER A 50 0.78 2.81 -11.34
N ALA A 51 1.21 1.56 -11.17
CA ALA A 51 1.12 0.55 -12.23
C ALA A 51 -0.32 0.34 -12.68
N LYS A 52 -1.28 0.31 -11.74
CA LYS A 52 -2.69 0.15 -12.09
C LYS A 52 -3.25 1.35 -12.85
N LEU A 53 -2.83 2.57 -12.52
CA LEU A 53 -3.25 3.79 -13.23
C LEU A 53 -2.68 3.85 -14.64
N GLU A 54 -1.44 3.39 -14.83
CA GLU A 54 -0.80 3.32 -16.15
C GLU A 54 -1.58 2.41 -17.11
N GLU A 55 -2.09 1.27 -16.63
CA GLU A 55 -2.95 0.39 -17.42
C GLU A 55 -4.26 1.07 -17.92
N PHE A 56 -4.75 2.09 -17.20
CA PHE A 56 -5.94 2.85 -17.63
C PHE A 56 -5.60 3.98 -18.61
N ALA A 57 -4.40 4.57 -18.53
CA ALA A 57 -3.97 5.62 -19.46
C ALA A 57 -3.79 5.11 -20.90
N VAL A 58 -3.31 3.88 -21.06
CA VAL A 58 -3.21 3.23 -22.40
C VAL A 58 -4.59 3.03 -23.04
N ASN A 59 -5.62 2.80 -22.22
CA ASN A 59 -6.99 2.63 -22.72
C ASN A 59 -7.66 3.95 -23.15
N SER A 60 -7.26 5.11 -22.59
CA SER A 60 -7.81 6.40 -23.03
C SER A 60 -7.30 6.83 -24.40
N GLU A 61 -6.01 6.60 -24.72
CA GLU A 61 -5.45 6.93 -26.05
C GLU A 61 -6.15 6.13 -27.16
N ASN A 62 -6.39 4.83 -26.94
CA ASN A 62 -7.11 4.01 -27.92
C ASN A 62 -8.58 4.43 -28.07
N LEU A 63 -9.22 4.90 -27.01
CA LEU A 63 -10.59 5.39 -27.07
C LEU A 63 -10.67 6.70 -27.84
N GLU A 64 -9.73 7.63 -27.60
CA GLU A 64 -9.60 8.91 -28.30
C GLU A 64 -9.33 8.69 -29.80
N GLU A 65 -8.48 7.74 -30.16
CA GLU A 65 -8.23 7.31 -31.55
C GLU A 65 -9.52 6.77 -32.23
N VAL A 66 -10.38 6.05 -31.49
CA VAL A 66 -11.70 5.61 -32.00
C VAL A 66 -12.69 6.77 -32.17
N TYR A 67 -12.59 7.82 -31.34
CA TYR A 67 -13.40 9.03 -31.48
C TYR A 67 -12.92 9.89 -32.67
N GLU A 68 -11.61 10.03 -32.89
CA GLU A 68 -11.05 10.75 -34.05
C GLU A 68 -11.37 10.06 -35.39
N ASN A 69 -11.34 8.72 -35.45
CA ASN A 69 -11.71 7.98 -36.66
C ASN A 69 -13.22 8.01 -36.99
N ARG A 70 -14.05 8.64 -36.14
CA ARG A 70 -15.51 8.78 -36.33
C ARG A 70 -15.94 10.20 -36.72
N GLU A 71 -15.06 11.19 -36.68
CA GLU A 71 -15.24 12.51 -37.34
C GLU A 71 -14.78 12.45 -38.81
#